data_AF-A0A8J3YMD4-F1
#
_entry.id   AF-A0A8J3YMD4-F1
#
_cell.length_a   1.000
_cell.length_b   1.000
_cell.length_c   1.000
_cell.angle_alpha   90.00
_cell.angle_beta   90.00
_cell.angle_gamma   90.00
#
_symmetry.space_group_name_H-M   'P 1'
#
loop_
_entity.id
_entity.type
_entity.pdbx_description
1 polymer ?
#
loop_
_entity_poly.entity_id
_entity_poly.type
_entity_poly.pdbx_seq_one_letter_code
_entity_poly.pdbx_strand_id
1 'polypeptide(L)'
;MAVVRYEDLHADPVAGFARMAATAGLATTPDRVAAAVAATRFARLRGLEAAHGFPERPAAATTFFRRGAVGGWRDDLPAHLARRIERAHGEAMADLGYL
;
A
#
# COMPACT_ATOMS: atom_id res chain seq x y z
N MET A 1 17.21 4.58 -6.79
CA MET A 1 15.92 4.94 -6.16
C MET A 1 14.84 4.10 -6.83
N ALA A 2 14.06 3.31 -6.09
CA ALA A 2 12.90 2.60 -6.66
C ALA A 2 11.62 3.37 -6.32
N VAL A 3 10.80 3.62 -7.34
CA VAL A 3 9.42 4.08 -7.16
C VAL A 3 8.53 2.84 -7.18
N VAL A 4 7.62 2.75 -6.21
CA VAL A 4 6.70 1.62 -6.07
C VAL A 4 5.30 2.16 -5.84
N ARG A 5 4.34 1.72 -6.66
CA ARG A 5 2.93 2.08 -6.53
C ARG A 5 2.23 1.12 -5.58
N TYR A 6 1.34 1.65 -4.75
CA TYR A 6 0.57 0.86 -3.80
C TYR A 6 -0.29 -0.20 -4.51
N GLU A 7 -0.87 0.17 -5.66
CA GLU A 7 -1.71 -0.68 -6.49
C GLU A 7 -0.94 -1.88 -7.06
N ASP A 8 0.31 -1.68 -7.48
CA ASP A 8 1.17 -2.76 -7.98
C ASP A 8 1.52 -3.75 -6.86
N LEU A 9 1.77 -3.25 -5.63
CA LEU A 9 1.98 -4.11 -4.46
C LEU A 9 0.73 -4.89 -4.08
N HIS A 10 -0.45 -4.35 -4.33
CA HIS A 10 -1.69 -5.07 -4.12
C HIS A 10 -1.93 -6.12 -5.21
N ALA A 11 -1.57 -5.83 -6.47
CA ALA A 11 -1.76 -6.73 -7.60
C ALA A 11 -0.77 -7.90 -7.61
N ASP A 12 0.52 -7.63 -7.43
CA ASP A 12 1.57 -8.64 -7.32
C ASP A 12 2.55 -8.31 -6.16
N PRO A 13 2.17 -8.63 -4.92
CA PRO A 13 2.98 -8.34 -3.75
C PRO A 13 4.30 -9.10 -3.73
N VAL A 14 4.38 -10.30 -4.33
CA VAL A 14 5.62 -11.10 -4.33
C VAL A 14 6.64 -10.45 -5.25
N ALA A 15 6.27 -10.15 -6.50
CA ALA A 15 7.17 -9.48 -7.42
C ALA A 15 7.52 -8.07 -6.93
N GLY A 16 6.54 -7.34 -6.40
CA GLY A 16 6.75 -6.00 -5.84
C GLY A 16 7.74 -5.98 -4.68
N PHE A 17 7.54 -6.84 -3.68
CA PHE A 17 8.44 -6.93 -2.53
C PHE A 17 9.84 -7.42 -2.93
N ALA A 18 9.94 -8.37 -3.87
CA ALA A 18 11.24 -8.82 -4.39
C ALA A 18 12.04 -7.68 -5.02
N ARG A 19 11.40 -6.84 -5.85
CA ARG A 19 12.04 -5.65 -6.45
C ARG A 19 12.50 -4.66 -5.39
N MET A 20 11.68 -4.41 -4.36
CA MET A 20 12.02 -3.55 -3.24
C MET A 20 13.26 -4.06 -2.49
N ALA A 21 13.25 -5.35 -2.13
CA ALA A 21 14.36 -5.98 -1.42
C ALA A 21 15.66 -5.95 -2.23
N ALA A 22 15.58 -6.25 -3.53
CA ALA A 22 16.73 -6.16 -4.44
C ALA A 22 17.28 -4.73 -4.53
N THR A 23 16.40 -3.72 -4.65
CA THR A 23 16.82 -2.31 -4.66
C THR A 23 17.47 -1.88 -3.34
N ALA A 24 17.01 -2.43 -2.22
CA ALA A 24 17.59 -2.20 -0.90
C ALA A 24 18.90 -2.98 -0.66
N GLY A 25 19.38 -3.78 -1.62
CA GLY A 25 20.58 -4.59 -1.49
C GLY A 25 20.42 -5.81 -0.57
N LEU A 26 19.19 -6.24 -0.30
CA LEU A 26 18.90 -7.38 0.56
C LEU A 26 19.00 -8.68 -0.23
N ALA A 27 19.83 -9.61 0.22
CA ALA A 27 19.88 -10.96 -0.31
C ALA A 27 18.59 -11.72 0.07
N THR A 28 17.79 -12.10 -0.92
CA THR A 28 16.52 -12.81 -0.72
C THR A 28 16.43 -14.06 -1.57
N THR A 29 15.63 -15.03 -1.11
CA THR A 29 15.20 -16.20 -1.88
C THR A 29 13.70 -16.09 -2.15
N PRO A 30 13.16 -16.79 -3.17
CA PRO A 30 11.72 -16.80 -3.42
C PRO A 30 10.89 -17.15 -2.18
N ASP A 31 11.31 -18.14 -1.41
CA ASP A 31 10.62 -18.57 -0.18
C ASP A 31 10.63 -17.48 0.91
N ARG A 32 11.75 -16.77 1.08
CA ARG A 32 11.84 -15.66 2.04
C ARG A 32 10.95 -14.49 1.65
N VAL A 33 10.89 -14.16 0.36
CA VAL A 33 9.97 -13.15 -0.16
C VAL A 33 8.52 -13.57 0.09
N ALA A 34 8.16 -14.80 -0.29
CA ALA A 34 6.80 -15.31 -0.09
C ALA A 34 6.39 -15.31 1.38
N ALA A 35 7.29 -15.74 2.29
CA ALA A 35 7.06 -15.72 3.73
C ALA A 35 6.90 -14.29 4.29
N ALA A 36 7.77 -13.36 3.89
CA ALA A 36 7.67 -11.96 4.31
C ALA A 36 6.35 -11.32 3.84
N VAL A 37 5.98 -11.58 2.58
CA VAL A 37 4.72 -11.14 2.00
C VAL A 37 3.51 -11.77 2.71
N ALA A 38 3.57 -13.05 3.08
CA ALA A 38 2.50 -13.71 3.84
C ALA A 38 2.37 -13.13 5.25
N ALA A 39 3.50 -12.85 5.92
CA ALA A 39 3.54 -12.26 7.25
C ALA A 39 2.96 -10.84 7.29
N THR A 40 3.04 -10.11 6.17
CA THR A 40 2.61 -8.71 6.04
C THR A 40 1.27 -8.55 5.32
N ARG A 41 0.51 -9.65 5.11
CA ARG A 41 -0.85 -9.54 4.54
C ARG A 41 -1.77 -8.73 5.42
N PHE A 42 -2.56 -7.87 4.79
CA PHE A 42 -3.47 -6.96 5.49
C PHE A 42 -4.34 -7.66 6.53
N ALA A 43 -5.03 -8.76 6.17
CA ALA A 43 -5.88 -9.50 7.10
C ALA A 43 -5.11 -10.04 8.33
N ARG A 44 -3.87 -10.49 8.13
CA ARG A 44 -3.01 -10.96 9.21
C ARG A 44 -2.60 -9.80 10.13
N LEU A 45 -2.15 -8.68 9.56
CA LEU A 45 -1.77 -7.49 10.32
C LEU A 45 -2.97 -6.90 11.09
N ARG A 46 -4.18 -6.93 10.50
CA ARG A 46 -5.43 -6.59 11.22
C ARG A 46 -5.69 -7.47 12.42
N GLY A 47 -5.54 -8.78 12.26
CA GLY A 47 -5.71 -9.72 13.37
C GLY A 47 -4.73 -9.44 14.51
N LEU A 48 -3.47 -9.16 14.18
CA LEU A 48 -2.46 -8.79 15.18
C LEU A 48 -2.78 -7.46 15.86
N GLU A 49 -3.20 -6.44 15.12
CA GLU A 49 -3.64 -5.16 15.68
C GLU A 49 -4.83 -5.36 16.64
N ALA A 50 -5.81 -6.18 16.27
CA ALA A 50 -6.97 -6.43 17.13
C ALA A 50 -6.60 -7.19 18.42
N ALA A 51 -5.62 -8.09 18.36
CA ALA A 51 -5.19 -8.91 19.48
C ALA A 51 -4.22 -8.18 20.43
N HIS A 52 -3.32 -7.35 19.89
CA HIS A 52 -2.18 -6.80 20.62
C HIS A 52 -2.08 -5.28 20.56
N GLY A 53 -2.96 -4.62 19.81
CA GLY A 53 -2.84 -3.21 19.46
C GLY A 53 -1.74 -2.96 18.41
N PHE A 54 -1.59 -1.69 18.04
CA PHE A 54 -0.53 -1.25 17.14
C PHE A 54 0.05 0.08 17.66
N PRO A 55 1.32 0.11 18.11
CA PRO A 55 1.92 1.30 18.74
C PRO A 55 1.90 2.55 17.86
N GLU A 56 2.07 2.39 16.55
CA GLU A 56 2.10 3.49 15.59
C GLU A 56 0.69 3.98 15.18
N ARG A 57 -0.38 3.45 15.79
CA ARG A 57 -1.75 3.93 15.56
C ARG A 57 -1.86 5.40 15.98
N PRO A 58 -2.22 6.31 15.05
CA PRO A 58 -2.45 7.71 15.40
C PRO A 58 -3.56 7.86 16.44
N ALA A 59 -3.43 8.83 17.36
CA ALA A 59 -4.42 9.05 18.43
C ALA A 59 -5.84 9.30 17.90
N ALA A 60 -5.96 9.96 16.73
CA ALA A 60 -7.23 10.26 16.10
C ALA A 60 -7.85 9.07 15.32
N ALA A 61 -7.12 7.97 15.14
CA ALA A 61 -7.59 6.83 14.37
C ALA A 61 -8.06 5.70 15.30
N THR A 62 -9.26 5.17 15.04
CA THR A 62 -9.78 3.98 15.75
C THR A 62 -8.90 2.75 15.52
N THR A 63 -8.37 2.60 14.30
CA THR A 63 -7.43 1.55 13.94
C THR A 63 -6.42 2.03 12.91
N PHE A 64 -5.20 1.51 12.93
CA PHE A 64 -4.13 1.76 11.97
C PHE A 64 -4.45 1.17 10.59
N PHE A 65 -4.81 -0.12 10.52
CA PHE A 65 -5.04 -0.79 9.25
C PHE A 65 -6.50 -0.65 8.79
N ARG A 66 -6.94 0.48 8.22
CA ARG A 66 -8.39 0.72 8.03
C ARG A 66 -9.13 -0.20 7.04
N ARG A 67 -8.73 -0.23 5.76
CA ARG A 67 -9.44 -0.99 4.69
C ARG A 67 -8.55 -1.92 3.85
N GLY A 68 -7.29 -1.54 3.61
CA GLY A 68 -6.35 -2.37 2.86
C GLY A 68 -6.78 -2.65 1.42
N ALA A 69 -7.53 -1.74 0.80
CA ALA A 69 -8.12 -1.91 -0.52
C ALA A 69 -7.70 -0.78 -1.46
N VAL A 70 -7.55 -1.12 -2.74
CA VAL A 70 -7.27 -0.16 -3.82
C VAL A 70 -8.56 0.54 -4.24
N GLY A 71 -8.46 1.83 -4.60
CA GLY A 71 -9.56 2.57 -5.21
C GLY A 71 -10.68 2.99 -4.25
N GLY A 72 -10.54 2.78 -2.94
CA GLY A 72 -11.56 3.13 -1.95
C GLY A 72 -11.83 4.64 -1.80
N TRP A 73 -11.13 5.50 -2.54
CA TRP A 73 -11.49 6.91 -2.67
C TRP A 73 -12.74 7.12 -3.52
N ARG A 74 -13.08 6.19 -4.42
CA ARG A 74 -14.26 6.30 -5.30
C ARG A 74 -15.56 6.31 -4.51
N ASP A 75 -15.58 5.63 -3.37
CA ASP A 75 -16.73 5.58 -2.47
C ASP A 75 -16.76 6.78 -1.50
N ASP A 76 -15.58 7.28 -1.12
CA ASP A 76 -15.44 8.34 -0.11
C ASP A 76 -15.49 9.76 -0.73
N LEU A 77 -15.10 9.92 -2.00
CA LEU A 77 -14.87 11.22 -2.63
C LEU A 77 -15.85 11.49 -3.78
N PRO A 78 -16.67 12.56 -3.68
CA PRO A 78 -17.51 13.00 -4.78
C PRO A 78 -16.72 13.24 -6.07
N ALA A 79 -17.28 12.81 -7.21
CA ALA A 79 -16.60 12.86 -8.51
C ALA A 79 -16.09 14.26 -8.90
N HIS A 80 -16.77 15.33 -8.48
CA HIS A 80 -16.32 16.71 -8.77
C HIS A 80 -15.04 17.09 -8.00
N LEU A 81 -14.84 16.54 -6.78
CA LEU A 81 -13.62 16.74 -6.00
C LEU A 81 -12.49 15.88 -6.56
N ALA A 82 -12.77 14.64 -6.97
CA ALA A 82 -11.78 13.79 -7.65
C ALA A 82 -11.22 14.50 -8.90
N ARG A 83 -12.09 15.01 -9.77
CA ARG A 83 -11.67 15.80 -10.94
C ARG A 83 -10.89 17.06 -10.59
N ARG A 84 -11.15 17.66 -9.42
CA ARG A 84 -10.40 18.85 -8.96
C ARG A 84 -8.98 18.46 -8.53
N ILE A 85 -8.82 17.32 -7.87
CA ILE A 85 -7.50 16.76 -7.52
C ILE A 85 -6.73 16.39 -8.79
N GLU A 86 -7.36 15.68 -9.72
CA GLU A 86 -6.75 15.30 -11.01
C GLU A 86 -6.29 16.54 -11.80
N ARG A 87 -7.09 17.61 -11.86
CA ARG A 87 -6.65 18.86 -12.51
C ARG A 87 -5.49 19.55 -11.80
N ALA A 88 -5.46 19.49 -10.47
CA ALA A 88 -4.42 20.16 -9.67
C ALA A 88 -3.08 19.40 -9.66
N HIS A 89 -3.12 18.07 -9.82
CA HIS A 89 -1.96 17.19 -9.67
C HIS A 89 -1.69 16.32 -10.91
N GLY A 90 -2.35 16.59 -12.03
CA GLY A 90 -2.41 15.70 -13.18
C GLY A 90 -1.05 15.39 -13.80
N GLU A 91 -0.14 16.36 -13.86
CA GLU A 91 1.23 16.15 -14.35
C GLU A 91 1.95 15.06 -13.54
N ALA A 92 2.01 15.22 -12.21
CA ALA A 92 2.62 14.23 -11.32
C ALA A 92 1.89 12.88 -11.36
N MET A 93 0.56 12.89 -11.48
CA MET A 93 -0.22 11.66 -11.61
C MET A 93 0.09 10.92 -12.92
N ALA A 94 0.23 11.63 -14.04
CA ALA A 94 0.60 11.04 -15.33
C ALA A 94 2.03 10.46 -15.30
N ASP A 95 2.99 11.21 -14.76
CA ASP A 95 4.38 10.75 -14.61
C ASP A 95 4.50 9.47 -13.76
N LEU A 96 3.61 9.33 -12.78
CA LEU A 96 3.52 8.18 -11.89
C LEU A 96 2.53 7.11 -12.37
N GLY A 97 1.88 7.29 -13.52
CA GLY A 97 0.98 6.31 -14.14
C GLY A 97 -0.37 6.11 -13.43
N TYR A 98 -0.92 7.18 -12.84
CA TYR A 98 -2.23 7.22 -12.16
C TYR A 98 -3.36 7.78 -13.03
N LEU A 99 -3.05 8.43 -14.16
CA LEU A 99 -4.00 8.92 -15.16
C LEU A 99 -3.98 8.05 -16.42
#